data_AF-A0A7C3Y2I8-F1
#
_entry.id   AF-A0A7C3Y2I8-F1
#
_cell.length_a   1.000
_cell.length_b   1.000
_cell.length_c   1.000
_cell.angle_alpha   90.00
_cell.angle_beta   90.00
_cell.angle_gamma   90.00
#
_symmetry.space_group_name_H-M   'P 1'
#
loop_
_entity.id
_entity.type
_entity.pdbx_description
1 polymer ?
#
loop_
_entity_poly.entity_id
_entity_poly.type
_entity_poly.pdbx_seq_one_letter_code
_entity_poly.pdbx_strand_id
1 'polypeptide(L)'
;TVLKAHDIRYFMYIGGNDSADTTARISRLAQETGYELRAMGIPKTIDNDLAFTDHCPGYGSVARFVAEAVRGAGLDTEAIGVVDTVKVIEMMGRNAGWITAAAALARIDGDPDTAPHLIYVPERRIVMDKLLDDVQKVYDRLGYCVIALCEGARGEDGDLLSATGGALYTDSFGHKQLGGAADYLCRVIADRLKLKARFDKPGTIQRMMQSQQSPVDVEEAYTVGATAVQKAVAGTSGYMVTLVRQSNDPYRWTTGLARLEDVANAERLMPDEFLNAEGNNVTQAFLDYARPLIGPPLPPVARLKKYMVAKKA
;
A
#
# COMPACT_ATOMS: atom_id res chain seq x y z
N THR A 1 21.69 -6.02 32.97
CA THR A 1 22.91 -5.24 33.28
C THR A 1 22.79 -3.78 32.84
N VAL A 2 22.47 -3.50 31.57
CA VAL A 2 22.29 -2.11 31.06
C VAL A 2 21.27 -1.31 31.88
N LEU A 3 20.06 -1.85 32.12
CA LEU A 3 19.03 -1.13 32.90
C LEU A 3 19.52 -0.71 34.30
N LYS A 4 20.22 -1.61 35.01
CA LYS A 4 20.83 -1.35 36.33
C LYS A 4 21.91 -0.27 36.25
N ALA A 5 22.82 -0.38 35.28
CA ALA A 5 23.92 0.57 35.12
C ALA A 5 23.43 1.99 34.81
N HIS A 6 22.30 2.12 34.13
CA HIS A 6 21.68 3.40 33.79
C HIS A 6 20.60 3.85 34.77
N ASP A 7 20.42 3.14 35.89
CA ASP A 7 19.38 3.42 36.88
C ASP A 7 17.95 3.47 36.31
N ILE A 8 17.69 2.70 35.25
CA ILE A 8 16.40 2.65 34.58
C ILE A 8 15.44 1.80 35.41
N ARG A 9 14.39 2.44 35.92
CA ARG A 9 13.32 1.83 36.75
C ARG A 9 12.01 1.61 36.00
N TYR A 10 11.92 2.06 34.75
CA TYR A 10 10.73 1.92 33.90
C TYR A 10 11.14 1.40 32.52
N PHE A 11 10.49 0.34 32.06
CA PHE A 11 10.69 -0.24 30.73
C PHE A 11 9.36 -0.28 29.99
N MET A 12 9.21 0.57 28.98
CA MET A 12 8.01 0.67 28.16
C MET A 12 8.34 0.16 26.76
N TYR A 13 7.73 -0.94 26.33
CA TYR A 13 8.09 -1.56 25.06
C TYR A 13 6.92 -1.62 24.09
N ILE A 14 7.07 -0.92 22.97
CA ILE A 14 6.03 -0.76 21.95
C ILE A 14 6.19 -1.86 20.91
N GLY A 15 5.17 -2.71 20.75
CA GLY A 15 5.22 -3.76 19.74
C GLY A 15 4.09 -4.77 19.81
N GLY A 16 4.29 -5.87 19.08
CA GLY A 16 3.33 -6.97 18.98
C GLY A 16 3.60 -8.10 19.99
N ASN A 17 3.18 -9.32 19.65
CA ASN A 17 3.27 -10.51 20.50
C ASN A 17 4.70 -10.75 21.05
N ASP A 18 5.72 -10.68 20.20
CA ASP A 18 7.13 -10.91 20.61
C ASP A 18 7.65 -9.85 21.59
N SER A 19 7.17 -8.60 21.45
CA SER A 19 7.53 -7.51 22.36
C SER A 19 6.84 -7.69 23.72
N ALA A 20 5.63 -8.25 23.75
CA ALA A 20 4.94 -8.61 24.99
C ALA A 20 5.67 -9.74 25.73
N ASP A 21 6.09 -10.82 25.04
CA ASP A 21 6.90 -11.90 25.63
C ASP A 21 8.23 -11.36 26.20
N THR A 22 8.93 -10.54 25.43
CA THR A 22 10.18 -9.88 25.88
C THR A 22 9.95 -9.07 27.16
N THR A 23 8.88 -8.28 27.21
CA THR A 23 8.54 -7.45 28.37
C THR A 23 8.22 -8.30 29.60
N ALA A 24 7.48 -9.40 29.43
CA ALA A 24 7.14 -10.32 30.50
C ALA A 24 8.39 -10.99 31.10
N ARG A 25 9.34 -11.42 30.26
CA ARG A 25 10.62 -12.00 30.69
C ARG A 25 11.48 -10.98 31.46
N ILE A 26 11.55 -9.74 30.96
CA ILE A 26 12.28 -8.65 31.64
C ILE A 26 11.66 -8.37 33.02
N SER A 27 10.33 -8.34 33.11
CA SER A 27 9.61 -8.14 34.37
C SER A 27 9.91 -9.24 35.40
N ARG A 28 9.83 -10.51 34.97
CA ARG A 28 10.10 -11.67 35.84
C ARG A 28 11.55 -11.67 36.34
N LEU A 29 12.51 -11.46 35.45
CA LEU A 29 13.92 -11.40 35.81
C LEU A 29 14.22 -10.27 36.81
N ALA A 30 13.54 -9.13 36.68
CA ALA A 30 13.69 -8.04 37.64
C ALA A 30 13.21 -8.44 39.05
N GLN A 31 12.07 -9.15 39.14
CA GLN A 31 11.55 -9.68 40.41
C GLN A 31 12.50 -10.71 41.03
N GLU A 32 12.96 -11.68 40.25
CA GLU A 32 13.89 -12.74 40.69
C GLU A 32 15.21 -12.17 41.22
N THR A 33 15.68 -11.06 40.63
CA THR A 33 16.95 -10.42 41.00
C THR A 33 16.79 -9.27 41.99
N GLY A 34 15.59 -9.07 42.56
CA GLY A 34 15.29 -8.02 43.53
C GLY A 34 15.49 -6.60 43.00
N TYR A 35 15.43 -6.40 41.68
CA TYR A 35 15.59 -5.10 41.05
C TYR A 35 14.23 -4.43 40.85
N GLU A 36 14.05 -3.24 41.42
CA GLU A 36 12.79 -2.50 41.34
C GLU A 36 12.54 -1.95 39.93
N LEU A 37 12.05 -2.77 39.00
CA LEU A 37 11.73 -2.38 37.63
C LEU A 37 10.22 -2.50 37.37
N ARG A 38 9.63 -1.47 36.77
CA ARG A 38 8.27 -1.49 36.23
C ARG A 38 8.35 -1.70 34.71
N ALA A 39 8.00 -2.89 34.25
CA ALA A 39 7.99 -3.23 32.83
C ALA A 39 6.56 -3.30 32.30
N MET A 40 6.25 -2.57 31.24
CA MET A 40 4.92 -2.50 30.61
C MET A 40 5.04 -2.62 29.09
N GLY A 41 4.15 -3.42 28.49
CA GLY A 41 4.00 -3.51 27.04
C GLY A 41 3.03 -2.44 26.55
N ILE A 42 3.31 -1.85 25.40
CA ILE A 42 2.43 -0.91 24.71
C ILE A 42 1.99 -1.57 23.39
N PRO A 43 0.70 -1.88 23.21
CA PRO A 43 0.24 -2.66 22.06
C PRO A 43 0.42 -1.86 20.76
N LYS A 44 1.07 -2.47 19.77
CA LYS A 44 1.17 -1.94 18.42
C LYS A 44 1.26 -3.07 17.41
N THR A 45 0.30 -3.14 16.50
CA THR A 45 0.36 -4.01 15.31
C THR A 45 -0.68 -3.53 14.30
N ILE A 46 -0.36 -3.66 13.01
CA ILE A 46 -1.34 -3.42 11.94
C ILE A 46 -2.23 -4.64 11.72
N ASP A 47 -1.77 -5.83 12.13
CA ASP A 47 -2.45 -7.11 11.92
C ASP A 47 -3.67 -7.31 12.85
N ASN A 48 -3.84 -6.43 13.85
CA ASN A 48 -4.92 -6.47 14.83
C ASN A 48 -5.02 -7.79 15.61
N ASP A 49 -3.90 -8.47 15.86
CA ASP A 49 -3.84 -9.84 16.36
C ASP A 49 -3.39 -9.96 17.83
N LEU A 50 -3.36 -8.87 18.59
CA LEU A 50 -3.06 -8.92 20.03
C LEU A 50 -4.30 -9.30 20.85
N ALA A 51 -4.14 -10.30 21.70
CA ALA A 51 -5.20 -10.75 22.60
C ALA A 51 -5.49 -9.72 23.72
N PHE A 52 -6.69 -9.82 24.31
CA PHE A 52 -7.16 -9.04 25.47
C PHE A 52 -7.32 -7.53 25.24
N THR A 53 -7.11 -7.04 24.02
CA THR A 53 -7.50 -5.69 23.59
C THR A 53 -8.57 -5.79 22.51
N ASP A 54 -9.44 -4.78 22.41
CA ASP A 54 -10.48 -4.69 21.39
C ASP A 54 -9.86 -4.51 19.99
N HIS A 55 -8.83 -3.65 19.88
CA HIS A 55 -8.10 -3.39 18.65
C HIS A 55 -6.69 -2.87 18.93
N CYS A 56 -5.84 -2.92 17.90
CA CYS A 56 -4.43 -2.54 17.98
C CYS A 56 -4.17 -1.17 17.32
N PRO A 57 -3.40 -0.28 17.98
CA PRO A 57 -2.91 0.93 17.35
C PRO A 57 -2.13 0.64 16.05
N GLY A 58 -2.55 1.30 14.97
CA GLY A 58 -2.05 1.10 13.61
C GLY A 58 -3.05 0.41 12.68
N TYR A 59 -3.87 -0.53 13.19
CA TYR A 59 -4.84 -1.27 12.38
C TYR A 59 -5.88 -0.35 11.73
N GLY A 60 -6.52 0.54 12.48
CA GLY A 60 -7.58 1.41 11.96
C GLY A 60 -7.13 2.27 10.75
N SER A 61 -5.87 2.73 10.75
CA SER A 61 -5.31 3.48 9.62
C SER A 61 -5.12 2.61 8.38
N VAL A 62 -4.63 1.37 8.55
CA VAL A 62 -4.47 0.41 7.45
C VAL A 62 -5.83 -0.05 6.92
N ALA A 63 -6.79 -0.32 7.81
CA ALA A 63 -8.16 -0.69 7.44
C ALA A 63 -8.83 0.40 6.57
N ARG A 64 -8.68 1.67 6.96
CA ARG A 64 -9.17 2.81 6.15
C ARG A 64 -8.52 2.86 4.78
N PHE A 65 -7.20 2.74 4.72
CA PHE A 65 -6.47 2.72 3.44
C PHE A 65 -6.96 1.58 2.54
N VAL A 66 -7.10 0.37 3.07
CA VAL A 66 -7.59 -0.79 2.32
C VAL A 66 -9.00 -0.54 1.76
N ALA A 67 -9.91 0.01 2.57
CA ALA A 67 -11.26 0.33 2.13
C ALA A 67 -11.27 1.33 0.96
N GLU A 68 -10.49 2.41 1.07
CA GLU A 68 -10.38 3.43 0.02
C GLU A 68 -9.74 2.86 -1.26
N ALA A 69 -8.66 2.09 -1.12
CA ALA A 69 -7.94 1.50 -2.24
C ALA A 69 -8.76 0.43 -2.99
N VAL A 70 -9.44 -0.46 -2.27
CA VAL A 70 -10.27 -1.52 -2.87
C VAL A 70 -11.50 -0.93 -3.57
N ARG A 71 -12.09 0.14 -3.01
CA ARG A 71 -13.19 0.85 -3.67
C ARG A 71 -12.74 1.43 -5.00
N GLY A 72 -11.58 2.11 -5.02
CA GLY A 72 -11.01 2.65 -6.24
C GLY A 72 -10.70 1.57 -7.28
N ALA A 73 -10.06 0.47 -6.88
CA ALA A 73 -9.77 -0.65 -7.77
C ALA A 73 -11.05 -1.35 -8.29
N GLY A 74 -12.10 -1.39 -7.48
CA GLY A 74 -13.40 -1.92 -7.83
C GLY A 74 -14.08 -1.15 -8.95
N LEU A 75 -14.18 0.17 -8.79
CA LEU A 75 -14.77 1.08 -9.78
C LEU A 75 -13.99 1.07 -11.10
N ASP A 76 -12.66 0.96 -11.04
CA ASP A 76 -11.82 0.80 -12.23
C ASP A 76 -12.13 -0.51 -12.98
N THR A 77 -12.22 -1.63 -12.26
CA THR A 77 -12.51 -2.94 -12.85
C THR A 77 -13.90 -2.98 -13.48
N GLU A 78 -14.91 -2.43 -12.80
CA GLU A 78 -16.27 -2.30 -13.30
C GLU A 78 -16.32 -1.49 -14.61
N ALA A 79 -15.61 -0.35 -14.65
CA ALA A 79 -15.58 0.53 -15.82
C ALA A 79 -14.86 -0.09 -17.03
N ILE A 80 -13.86 -0.94 -16.82
CA ILE A 80 -13.12 -1.65 -17.89
C ILE A 80 -13.97 -2.76 -18.53
N GLY A 81 -14.86 -3.42 -17.77
CA GLY A 81 -15.80 -4.42 -18.27
C GLY A 81 -15.13 -5.69 -18.85
N VAL A 82 -15.45 -6.03 -20.11
CA VAL A 82 -15.13 -7.33 -20.76
C VAL A 82 -13.64 -7.62 -21.02
N VAL A 83 -12.74 -6.68 -20.73
CA VAL A 83 -11.31 -6.82 -21.06
C VAL A 83 -10.50 -7.47 -19.95
N ASP A 84 -10.70 -7.04 -18.70
CA ASP A 84 -10.05 -7.56 -17.50
C ASP A 84 -11.14 -7.87 -16.47
N THR A 85 -11.79 -9.01 -16.65
CA THR A 85 -13.04 -9.34 -15.97
C THR A 85 -12.85 -9.83 -14.54
N VAL A 86 -11.62 -10.16 -14.13
CA VAL A 86 -11.32 -10.55 -12.75
C VAL A 86 -10.13 -9.77 -12.20
N LYS A 87 -10.31 -9.12 -11.04
CA LYS A 87 -9.27 -8.41 -10.30
C LYS A 87 -9.00 -9.11 -8.96
N VAL A 88 -7.75 -9.45 -8.69
CA VAL A 88 -7.31 -9.98 -7.38
C VAL A 88 -6.45 -8.94 -6.67
N ILE A 89 -6.77 -8.60 -5.43
CA ILE A 89 -5.99 -7.61 -4.65
C ILE A 89 -5.34 -8.34 -3.47
N GLU A 90 -4.03 -8.53 -3.54
CA GLU A 90 -3.23 -9.21 -2.49
C GLU A 90 -3.01 -8.27 -1.30
N MET A 91 -3.51 -8.62 -0.11
CA MET A 91 -3.41 -7.80 1.09
C MET A 91 -2.48 -8.43 2.13
N MET A 92 -1.85 -7.59 2.96
CA MET A 92 -1.07 -8.04 4.11
C MET A 92 -1.96 -8.77 5.13
N GLY A 93 -1.39 -9.74 5.87
CA GLY A 93 -2.11 -10.45 6.93
C GLY A 93 -1.68 -11.91 7.10
N ARG A 94 -0.41 -12.14 7.48
CA ARG A 94 0.21 -13.48 7.54
C ARG A 94 -0.65 -14.57 8.19
N ASN A 95 -1.11 -14.34 9.42
CA ASN A 95 -1.83 -15.35 10.20
C ASN A 95 -3.29 -14.97 10.44
N ALA A 96 -3.64 -13.70 10.28
CA ALA A 96 -4.96 -13.15 10.55
C ALA A 96 -5.44 -12.28 9.40
N GLY A 97 -6.73 -12.35 9.11
CA GLY A 97 -7.38 -11.73 7.97
C GLY A 97 -7.90 -10.31 8.20
N TRP A 98 -7.65 -9.68 9.35
CA TRP A 98 -8.26 -8.39 9.72
C TRP A 98 -8.09 -7.30 8.66
N ILE A 99 -6.86 -7.11 8.16
CA ILE A 99 -6.56 -6.13 7.10
C ILE A 99 -7.32 -6.46 5.81
N THR A 100 -7.33 -7.73 5.41
CA THR A 100 -8.04 -8.18 4.19
C THR A 100 -9.55 -8.04 4.35
N ALA A 101 -10.10 -8.36 5.52
CA ALA A 101 -11.52 -8.25 5.83
C ALA A 101 -11.99 -6.79 5.82
N ALA A 102 -11.13 -5.84 6.18
CA ALA A 102 -11.44 -4.42 6.08
C ALA A 102 -11.77 -3.96 4.65
N ALA A 103 -11.37 -4.72 3.62
CA ALA A 103 -11.78 -4.47 2.24
C ALA A 103 -13.30 -4.47 2.07
N ALA A 104 -14.06 -5.17 2.92
CA ALA A 104 -15.53 -5.14 2.89
C ALA A 104 -16.11 -3.73 3.08
N LEU A 105 -15.39 -2.84 3.79
CA LEU A 105 -15.79 -1.45 4.00
C LEU A 105 -15.74 -0.62 2.71
N ALA A 106 -15.11 -1.13 1.66
CA ALA A 106 -15.09 -0.50 0.34
C ALA A 106 -16.45 -0.53 -0.35
N ARG A 107 -17.36 -1.46 0.02
CA ARG A 107 -18.69 -1.56 -0.57
C ARG A 107 -19.46 -0.24 -0.45
N ILE A 108 -20.19 0.12 -1.49
CA ILE A 108 -21.01 1.33 -1.52
C ILE A 108 -22.34 1.01 -0.86
N ASP A 109 -22.71 1.75 0.18
CA ASP A 109 -23.97 1.59 0.94
C ASP A 109 -24.25 0.15 1.44
N GLY A 110 -23.20 -0.65 1.60
CA GLY A 110 -23.30 -2.06 2.02
C GLY A 110 -23.76 -3.02 0.92
N ASP A 111 -23.86 -2.57 -0.33
CA ASP A 111 -24.28 -3.39 -1.47
C ASP A 111 -23.25 -4.50 -1.76
N PRO A 112 -23.64 -5.79 -1.66
CA PRO A 112 -22.75 -6.92 -1.94
C PRO A 112 -22.35 -7.06 -3.41
N ASP A 113 -23.02 -6.36 -4.32
CA ASP A 113 -22.70 -6.34 -5.75
C ASP A 113 -21.71 -5.24 -6.13
N THR A 114 -21.24 -4.50 -5.12
CA THR A 114 -20.12 -3.57 -5.26
C THR A 114 -18.84 -4.18 -4.70
N ALA A 115 -17.70 -3.82 -5.29
CA ALA A 115 -16.42 -4.39 -4.92
C ALA A 115 -16.03 -4.12 -3.44
N PRO A 116 -15.36 -5.08 -2.77
CA PRO A 116 -15.01 -6.40 -3.28
C PRO A 116 -16.20 -7.37 -3.20
N HIS A 117 -16.29 -8.24 -4.21
CA HIS A 117 -17.31 -9.29 -4.28
C HIS A 117 -16.94 -10.48 -3.42
N LEU A 118 -15.66 -10.86 -3.45
CA LEU A 118 -15.13 -12.03 -2.75
C LEU A 118 -13.97 -11.61 -1.83
N ILE A 119 -13.89 -12.21 -0.64
CA ILE A 119 -12.83 -11.96 0.34
C ILE A 119 -12.35 -13.31 0.87
N TYR A 120 -11.05 -13.55 0.76
CA TYR A 120 -10.42 -14.79 1.23
C TYR A 120 -9.33 -14.49 2.25
N VAL A 121 -9.46 -15.10 3.44
CA VAL A 121 -8.66 -14.83 4.64
C VAL A 121 -7.97 -16.10 5.16
N PRO A 122 -6.83 -16.01 5.87
CA PRO A 122 -6.03 -17.17 6.30
C PRO A 122 -6.77 -18.11 7.25
N GLU A 123 -7.82 -17.65 7.94
CA GLU A 123 -8.62 -18.42 8.89
C GLU A 123 -9.47 -19.52 8.22
N ARG A 124 -9.69 -19.44 6.91
CA ARG A 124 -10.47 -20.42 6.14
C ARG A 124 -9.63 -21.00 5.02
N ARG A 125 -9.62 -22.33 4.94
CA ARG A 125 -8.95 -23.06 3.86
C ARG A 125 -9.66 -22.80 2.53
N ILE A 126 -8.87 -22.53 1.50
CA ILE A 126 -9.37 -22.30 0.15
C ILE A 126 -9.40 -23.63 -0.58
N VAL A 127 -10.63 -24.05 -0.93
CA VAL A 127 -10.91 -25.12 -1.88
C VAL A 127 -10.91 -24.51 -3.27
N MET A 128 -9.95 -24.89 -4.13
CA MET A 128 -9.74 -24.19 -5.40
C MET A 128 -10.96 -24.28 -6.31
N ASP A 129 -11.56 -25.46 -6.46
CA ASP A 129 -12.73 -25.63 -7.32
C ASP A 129 -13.95 -24.83 -6.82
N LYS A 130 -14.09 -24.68 -5.50
CA LYS A 130 -15.13 -23.83 -4.91
C LYS A 130 -14.87 -22.35 -5.19
N LEU A 131 -13.62 -21.89 -5.02
CA LEU A 131 -13.26 -20.50 -5.33
C LEU A 131 -13.57 -20.18 -6.79
N LEU A 132 -13.25 -21.10 -7.71
CA LEU A 132 -13.52 -20.91 -9.13
C LEU A 132 -15.03 -20.85 -9.43
N ASP A 133 -15.84 -21.68 -8.77
CA ASP A 133 -17.30 -21.61 -8.83
C ASP A 133 -17.85 -20.29 -8.27
N ASP A 134 -17.31 -19.80 -7.14
CA ASP A 134 -17.67 -18.50 -6.57
C ASP A 134 -17.36 -17.36 -7.56
N VAL A 135 -16.18 -17.39 -8.21
CA VAL A 135 -15.78 -16.41 -9.22
C VAL A 135 -16.71 -16.47 -10.44
N GLN A 136 -17.03 -17.67 -10.93
CA GLN A 136 -17.92 -17.85 -12.09
C GLN A 136 -19.33 -17.31 -11.80
N LYS A 137 -19.89 -17.57 -10.62
CA LYS A 137 -21.22 -17.07 -10.21
C LYS A 137 -21.29 -15.55 -10.16
N VAL A 138 -20.26 -14.90 -9.65
CA VAL A 138 -20.18 -13.42 -9.63
C VAL A 138 -20.07 -12.89 -11.06
N TYR A 139 -19.20 -13.51 -11.87
CA TYR A 139 -19.01 -13.13 -13.26
C TYR A 139 -20.27 -13.29 -14.11
N ASP A 140 -20.99 -14.41 -14.01
CA ASP A 140 -22.22 -14.65 -14.78
C ASP A 140 -23.31 -13.62 -14.47
N ARG A 141 -23.28 -13.05 -13.26
CA ARG A 141 -24.27 -12.08 -12.79
C ARG A 141 -23.90 -10.63 -13.12
N LEU A 142 -22.64 -10.27 -12.96
CA LEU A 142 -22.18 -8.88 -13.01
C LEU A 142 -21.26 -8.59 -14.20
N GLY A 143 -20.74 -9.62 -14.86
CA GLY A 143 -19.77 -9.51 -15.96
C GLY A 143 -18.33 -9.21 -15.51
N TYR A 144 -18.09 -9.08 -14.20
CA TYR A 144 -16.75 -8.88 -13.62
C TYR A 144 -16.71 -9.40 -12.17
N CYS A 145 -15.51 -9.57 -11.60
CA CYS A 145 -15.32 -10.00 -10.22
C CYS A 145 -14.08 -9.34 -9.60
N VAL A 146 -14.17 -8.98 -8.33
CA VAL A 146 -13.09 -8.33 -7.56
C VAL A 146 -12.91 -9.10 -6.26
N ILE A 147 -11.69 -9.59 -6.05
CA ILE A 147 -11.32 -10.51 -4.99
C ILE A 147 -10.30 -9.84 -4.08
N ALA A 148 -10.59 -9.66 -2.80
CA ALA A 148 -9.59 -9.33 -1.79
C ALA A 148 -8.98 -10.63 -1.25
N LEU A 149 -7.69 -10.85 -1.47
CA LEU A 149 -6.98 -12.07 -1.10
C LEU A 149 -5.89 -11.75 -0.08
N CYS A 150 -5.91 -12.41 1.07
CA CYS A 150 -4.81 -12.29 2.02
C CYS A 150 -3.56 -13.02 1.53
N GLU A 151 -2.37 -12.41 1.68
CA GLU A 151 -1.07 -13.06 1.37
C GLU A 151 -0.83 -14.34 2.19
N GLY A 152 -1.47 -14.42 3.36
CA GLY A 152 -1.46 -15.56 4.28
C GLY A 152 -2.47 -16.65 3.93
N ALA A 153 -3.27 -16.49 2.87
CA ALA A 153 -4.27 -17.47 2.47
C ALA A 153 -3.67 -18.87 2.25
N ARG A 154 -4.44 -19.91 2.62
CA ARG A 154 -3.97 -21.29 2.62
C ARG A 154 -4.88 -22.21 1.84
N GLY A 155 -4.29 -23.15 1.11
CA GLY A 155 -5.00 -24.22 0.41
C GLY A 155 -5.58 -25.26 1.37
N GLU A 156 -6.33 -26.21 0.82
CA GLU A 156 -6.89 -27.36 1.55
C GLU A 156 -5.84 -28.20 2.28
N ASP A 157 -4.67 -28.36 1.66
CA ASP A 157 -3.51 -29.09 2.15
C ASP A 157 -2.89 -28.47 3.42
N GLY A 158 -3.26 -27.24 3.74
CA GLY A 158 -2.75 -26.52 4.88
C GLY A 158 -1.68 -25.49 4.54
N ASP A 159 -1.12 -25.57 3.33
CA ASP A 159 0.02 -24.79 2.88
C ASP A 159 -0.38 -23.41 2.38
N LEU A 160 0.58 -22.49 2.37
CA LEU A 160 0.38 -21.14 1.84
C LEU A 160 0.16 -21.22 0.34
N LEU A 161 -0.85 -20.52 -0.17
CA LEU A 161 -1.12 -20.40 -1.60
C LEU A 161 0.05 -19.80 -2.40
N SER A 162 0.90 -19.02 -1.75
CA SER A 162 2.13 -18.48 -2.34
C SER A 162 3.26 -19.50 -2.43
N ALA A 163 3.28 -20.55 -1.60
CA ALA A 163 4.35 -21.56 -1.59
C ALA A 163 4.28 -22.50 -2.80
N THR A 164 3.11 -22.61 -3.42
CA THR A 164 2.87 -23.38 -4.66
C THR A 164 3.45 -22.70 -5.90
N GLY A 165 3.98 -21.46 -5.79
CA GLY A 165 4.49 -20.64 -6.89
C GLY A 165 6.01 -20.49 -7.01
N GLY A 166 6.82 -20.99 -6.08
CA GLY A 166 8.30 -20.90 -6.12
C GLY A 166 8.96 -20.36 -4.84
N ALA A 167 10.29 -20.52 -4.72
CA ALA A 167 11.06 -20.47 -3.47
C ALA A 167 10.92 -19.17 -2.66
N LEU A 168 10.60 -19.34 -1.36
CA LEU A 168 10.49 -18.26 -0.37
C LEU A 168 11.81 -18.13 0.42
N TYR A 169 12.31 -16.91 0.59
CA TYR A 169 13.39 -16.59 1.52
C TYR A 169 12.88 -16.73 2.97
N THR A 170 13.70 -17.25 3.89
CA THR A 170 13.36 -17.35 5.31
C THR A 170 14.07 -16.23 6.07
N ASP A 171 13.33 -15.41 6.82
CA ASP A 171 13.93 -14.35 7.63
C ASP A 171 14.62 -14.89 8.90
N SER A 172 15.28 -13.99 9.64
CA SER A 172 16.03 -14.29 10.87
C SER A 172 15.20 -14.86 12.02
N PHE A 173 13.86 -14.79 11.93
CA PHE A 173 12.91 -15.31 12.91
C PHE A 173 12.28 -16.64 12.46
N GLY A 174 12.69 -17.18 11.30
CA GLY A 174 12.19 -18.45 10.77
C GLY A 174 10.91 -18.32 9.94
N HIS A 175 10.49 -17.10 9.60
CA HIS A 175 9.30 -16.88 8.78
C HIS A 175 9.64 -16.92 7.28
N LYS A 176 8.95 -17.78 6.53
CA LYS A 176 9.00 -17.78 5.05
C LYS A 176 8.39 -16.47 4.52
N GLN A 177 9.09 -15.75 3.64
CA GLN A 177 8.60 -14.54 2.96
C GLN A 177 7.24 -14.82 2.29
N LEU A 178 6.31 -13.87 2.32
CA LEU A 178 4.98 -14.02 1.72
C LEU A 178 4.88 -13.17 0.45
N GLY A 179 4.13 -13.67 -0.52
CA GLY A 179 3.83 -12.96 -1.77
C GLY A 179 3.69 -13.89 -2.97
N GLY A 180 2.92 -13.44 -3.97
CA GLY A 180 2.72 -14.20 -5.22
C GLY A 180 1.50 -15.12 -5.21
N ALA A 181 0.69 -15.08 -4.13
CA ALA A 181 -0.57 -15.81 -4.06
C ALA A 181 -1.57 -15.27 -5.09
N ALA A 182 -1.61 -13.95 -5.30
CA ALA A 182 -2.51 -13.35 -6.29
C ALA A 182 -2.08 -13.62 -7.73
N ASP A 183 -0.77 -13.62 -8.04
CA ASP A 183 -0.26 -14.02 -9.36
C ASP A 183 -0.63 -15.48 -9.67
N TYR A 184 -0.37 -16.40 -8.73
CA TYR A 184 -0.78 -17.79 -8.86
C TYR A 184 -2.29 -17.92 -9.10
N LEU A 185 -3.12 -17.22 -8.31
CA LEU A 185 -4.56 -17.28 -8.46
C LEU A 185 -5.04 -16.77 -9.82
N CYS A 186 -4.46 -15.66 -10.32
CA CYS A 186 -4.78 -15.15 -11.65
C CYS A 186 -4.50 -16.18 -12.75
N ARG A 187 -3.37 -16.90 -12.68
CA ARG A 187 -3.04 -17.96 -13.65
C ARG A 187 -4.06 -19.11 -13.61
N VAL A 188 -4.43 -19.56 -12.41
CA VAL A 188 -5.43 -20.64 -12.26
C VAL A 188 -6.80 -20.23 -12.81
N ILE A 189 -7.25 -18.99 -12.53
CA ILE A 189 -8.52 -18.46 -13.05
C ILE A 189 -8.50 -18.40 -14.58
N ALA A 190 -7.41 -17.89 -15.17
CA ALA A 190 -7.25 -17.83 -16.62
C ALA A 190 -7.26 -19.22 -17.26
N ASP A 191 -6.55 -20.17 -16.66
CA ASP A 191 -6.44 -21.52 -17.21
C ASP A 191 -7.75 -22.30 -17.11
N ARG A 192 -8.47 -22.20 -15.99
CA ARG A 192 -9.63 -23.05 -15.71
C ARG A 192 -10.97 -22.45 -16.09
N LEU A 193 -11.17 -21.15 -15.89
CA LEU A 193 -12.43 -20.46 -16.22
C LEU A 193 -12.37 -19.74 -17.57
N LYS A 194 -11.18 -19.65 -18.19
CA LYS A 194 -10.96 -18.88 -19.42
C LYS A 194 -11.33 -17.40 -19.27
N LEU A 195 -11.25 -16.87 -18.04
CA LEU A 195 -11.46 -15.46 -17.71
C LEU A 195 -10.11 -14.75 -17.58
N LYS A 196 -9.99 -13.55 -18.15
CA LYS A 196 -8.78 -12.73 -17.98
C LYS A 196 -8.73 -12.18 -16.56
N ALA A 197 -7.65 -12.50 -15.85
CA ALA A 197 -7.44 -12.07 -14.47
C ALA A 197 -6.16 -11.24 -14.31
N ARG A 198 -6.23 -10.16 -13.54
CA ARG A 198 -5.05 -9.37 -13.12
C ARG A 198 -5.00 -9.27 -11.61
N PHE A 199 -3.80 -9.18 -11.07
CA PHE A 199 -3.61 -8.88 -9.67
C PHE A 199 -3.03 -7.50 -9.46
N ASP A 200 -3.54 -6.81 -8.45
CA ASP A 200 -2.78 -5.78 -7.77
C ASP A 200 -2.20 -6.40 -6.51
N LYS A 201 -0.88 -6.44 -6.42
CA LYS A 201 -0.24 -6.39 -5.13
C LYS A 201 -0.05 -4.90 -4.86
N PRO A 202 -0.79 -4.29 -3.93
CA PRO A 202 -0.52 -2.93 -3.55
C PRO A 202 0.82 -2.90 -2.83
N GLY A 203 1.90 -2.85 -3.61
CA GLY A 203 2.97 -1.94 -3.29
C GLY A 203 2.33 -0.55 -3.29
N THR A 204 2.21 0.04 -4.47
CA THR A 204 1.24 1.06 -5.01
C THR A 204 0.54 2.12 -4.14
N ILE A 205 0.82 2.27 -2.84
CA ILE A 205 0.41 3.41 -2.00
C ILE A 205 0.71 4.76 -2.71
N GLN A 206 1.79 4.80 -3.49
CA GLN A 206 2.32 5.97 -4.18
C GLN A 206 1.40 6.67 -5.18
N ARG A 207 0.23 6.11 -5.54
CA ARG A 207 -0.73 6.76 -6.45
C ARG A 207 -2.21 6.73 -6.00
N MET A 208 -2.47 6.27 -4.78
CA MET A 208 -3.85 6.01 -4.28
C MET A 208 -4.22 6.88 -3.06
N MET A 209 -3.29 7.70 -2.56
CA MET A 209 -3.51 8.58 -1.41
C MET A 209 -4.13 9.91 -1.85
N GLN A 210 -5.41 9.91 -2.19
CA GLN A 210 -6.14 11.15 -2.56
C GLN A 210 -6.04 12.24 -1.49
N SER A 211 -5.98 11.86 -0.22
CA SER A 211 -5.80 12.78 0.90
C SER A 211 -4.43 13.49 0.94
N GLN A 212 -3.50 13.15 0.04
CA GLN A 212 -2.13 13.69 -0.05
C GLN A 212 -1.82 14.27 -1.45
N GLN A 213 -2.84 14.60 -2.25
CA GLN A 213 -2.64 15.24 -3.55
C GLN A 213 -1.89 16.57 -3.42
N SER A 214 -0.94 16.82 -4.33
CA SER A 214 -0.31 18.13 -4.44
C SER A 214 -1.35 19.15 -4.91
N PRO A 215 -1.56 20.27 -4.18
CA PRO A 215 -2.48 21.31 -4.63
C PRO A 215 -2.03 21.94 -5.96
N VAL A 216 -0.72 21.98 -6.22
CA VAL A 216 -0.14 22.46 -7.49
C VAL A 216 -0.54 21.53 -8.63
N ASP A 217 -0.39 20.22 -8.44
CA ASP A 217 -0.78 19.21 -9.43
C ASP A 217 -2.29 19.24 -9.68
N VAL A 218 -3.11 19.41 -8.64
CA VAL A 218 -4.57 19.55 -8.77
C VAL A 218 -4.94 20.77 -9.62
N GLU A 219 -4.31 21.93 -9.37
CA GLU A 219 -4.56 23.16 -10.13
C GLU A 219 -4.07 23.05 -11.58
N GLU A 220 -2.86 22.54 -11.78
CA GLU A 220 -2.28 22.27 -13.10
C GLU A 220 -3.17 21.31 -13.90
N ALA A 221 -3.54 20.16 -13.34
CA ALA A 221 -4.38 19.15 -13.96
C ALA A 221 -5.77 19.71 -14.33
N TYR A 222 -6.40 20.47 -13.43
CA TYR A 222 -7.68 21.11 -13.73
C TYR A 222 -7.56 22.13 -14.87
N THR A 223 -6.52 22.96 -14.83
CA THR A 223 -6.31 24.05 -15.80
C THR A 223 -5.95 23.53 -17.19
N VAL A 224 -5.13 22.48 -17.31
CA VAL A 224 -4.86 21.88 -18.62
C VAL A 224 -6.12 21.29 -19.24
N GLY A 225 -6.98 20.65 -18.42
CA GLY A 225 -8.29 20.16 -18.86
C GLY A 225 -9.20 21.30 -19.33
N ALA A 226 -9.33 22.36 -18.53
CA ALA A 226 -10.13 23.55 -18.88
C ALA A 226 -9.59 24.26 -20.15
N THR A 227 -8.27 24.42 -20.25
CA THR A 227 -7.62 25.05 -21.40
C THR A 227 -7.84 24.23 -22.67
N ALA A 228 -7.76 22.90 -22.59
CA ALA A 228 -7.97 22.03 -23.73
C ALA A 228 -9.38 22.23 -24.31
N VAL A 229 -10.41 22.28 -23.46
CA VAL A 229 -11.79 22.55 -23.86
C VAL A 229 -11.93 23.93 -24.50
N GLN A 230 -11.37 24.98 -23.88
CA GLN A 230 -11.43 26.35 -24.42
C GLN A 230 -10.79 26.45 -25.81
N LYS A 231 -9.61 25.83 -25.99
CA LYS A 231 -8.91 25.83 -27.28
C LYS A 231 -9.66 25.04 -28.34
N ALA A 232 -10.25 23.90 -27.98
CA ALA A 232 -11.08 23.10 -28.86
C ALA A 232 -12.31 23.87 -29.35
N VAL A 233 -13.04 24.53 -28.43
CA VAL A 233 -14.21 25.37 -28.77
C VAL A 233 -13.83 26.55 -29.68
N ALA A 234 -12.64 27.11 -29.50
CA ALA A 234 -12.09 28.15 -30.38
C ALA A 234 -11.60 27.62 -31.75
N GLY A 235 -11.80 26.34 -32.05
CA GLY A 235 -11.46 25.72 -33.34
C GLY A 235 -10.04 25.16 -33.44
N THR A 236 -9.28 25.13 -32.34
CA THR A 236 -7.94 24.52 -32.32
C THR A 236 -8.07 22.99 -32.26
N SER A 237 -7.41 22.27 -33.17
CA SER A 237 -7.42 20.81 -33.21
C SER A 237 -6.03 20.27 -33.57
N GLY A 238 -5.70 19.06 -33.10
CA GLY A 238 -4.41 18.41 -33.37
C GLY A 238 -3.28 18.77 -32.40
N TYR A 239 -3.59 19.32 -31.22
CA TYR A 239 -2.60 19.77 -30.22
C TYR A 239 -2.89 19.22 -28.82
N MET A 240 -1.82 19.01 -28.04
CA MET A 240 -1.86 18.75 -26.59
C MET A 240 -1.59 20.04 -25.83
N VAL A 241 -2.34 20.30 -24.76
CA VAL A 241 -2.02 21.39 -23.82
C VAL A 241 -0.79 21.00 -23.00
N THR A 242 0.20 21.88 -22.94
CA THR A 242 1.42 21.67 -22.15
C THR A 242 1.48 22.60 -20.96
N LEU A 243 2.23 22.21 -19.93
CA LEU A 243 2.63 23.09 -18.83
C LEU A 243 4.00 23.68 -19.13
N VAL A 244 4.11 25.01 -19.13
CA VAL A 244 5.35 25.74 -19.39
C VAL A 244 5.77 26.47 -18.12
N ARG A 245 6.82 25.97 -17.48
CA ARG A 245 7.40 26.58 -16.28
C ARG A 245 8.07 27.92 -16.62
N GLN A 246 7.76 28.96 -15.85
CA GLN A 246 8.30 30.32 -16.01
C GLN A 246 9.33 30.66 -14.92
N SER A 247 9.11 30.21 -13.68
CA SER A 247 10.02 30.44 -12.55
C SER A 247 9.88 29.36 -11.47
N ASN A 248 10.94 29.15 -10.67
CA ASN A 248 10.95 28.21 -9.53
C ASN A 248 10.59 28.88 -8.21
N ASP A 249 11.01 30.13 -8.00
CA ASP A 249 10.76 30.89 -6.77
C ASP A 249 10.47 32.37 -7.09
N PRO A 250 9.20 32.84 -6.97
CA PRO A 250 8.02 32.01 -6.71
C PRO A 250 7.75 31.05 -7.88
N TYR A 251 7.16 29.87 -7.60
CA TYR A 251 6.78 28.94 -8.66
C TYR A 251 5.70 29.54 -9.56
N ARG A 252 5.95 29.61 -10.86
CA ARG A 252 5.00 30.10 -11.87
C ARG A 252 5.05 29.25 -13.12
N TRP A 253 3.89 29.05 -13.72
CA TRP A 253 3.71 28.29 -14.95
C TRP A 253 2.57 28.87 -15.78
N THR A 254 2.54 28.50 -17.06
CA THR A 254 1.48 28.86 -18.02
C THR A 254 1.14 27.64 -18.86
N THR A 255 0.04 27.70 -19.62
CA THR A 255 -0.26 26.66 -20.61
C THR A 255 0.32 26.99 -21.99
N GLY A 256 0.74 25.96 -22.71
CA GLY A 256 1.20 26.02 -24.10
C GLY A 256 0.47 24.99 -24.97
N LEU A 257 0.87 24.89 -26.24
CA LEU A 257 0.39 23.87 -27.18
C LEU A 257 1.56 23.17 -27.86
N ALA A 258 1.51 21.85 -27.93
CA ALA A 258 2.42 21.03 -28.73
C ALA A 258 1.61 20.23 -29.75
N ARG A 259 2.10 20.06 -30.99
CA ARG A 259 1.38 19.26 -31.99
C ARG A 259 1.35 17.81 -31.53
N LEU A 260 0.22 17.15 -31.66
CA LEU A 260 0.09 15.74 -31.24
C LEU A 260 1.05 14.83 -32.03
N GLU A 261 1.36 15.16 -33.28
CA GLU A 261 2.33 14.41 -34.09
C GLU A 261 3.76 14.43 -33.52
N ASP A 262 4.14 15.51 -32.84
CA ASP A 262 5.47 15.66 -32.22
C ASP A 262 5.54 14.98 -30.85
N VAL A 263 4.38 14.80 -30.19
CA VAL A 263 4.27 14.21 -28.84
C VAL A 263 4.10 12.69 -28.90
N ALA A 264 3.37 12.20 -29.89
CA ALA A 264 3.06 10.78 -30.01
C ALA A 264 4.33 9.93 -30.03
N ASN A 265 4.48 9.05 -29.04
CA ASN A 265 5.64 8.15 -28.85
C ASN A 265 6.97 8.85 -28.52
N ALA A 266 6.97 10.13 -28.18
CA ALA A 266 8.14 10.82 -27.66
C ALA A 266 8.26 10.59 -26.14
N GLU A 267 9.49 10.38 -25.67
CA GLU A 267 9.79 10.20 -24.24
C GLU A 267 10.66 11.34 -23.72
N ARG A 268 10.31 11.86 -22.53
CA ARG A 268 11.16 12.78 -21.79
C ARG A 268 11.91 12.00 -20.71
N LEU A 269 13.16 11.64 -21.00
CA LEU A 269 14.05 11.05 -20.01
C LEU A 269 14.52 12.10 -19.00
N MET A 270 14.97 11.64 -17.84
CA MET A 270 15.58 12.50 -16.85
C MET A 270 16.93 13.04 -17.37
N PRO A 271 17.21 14.35 -17.28
CA PRO A 271 18.51 14.90 -17.67
C PRO A 271 19.66 14.37 -16.81
N ASP A 272 20.85 14.21 -17.40
CA ASP A 272 22.05 13.73 -16.66
C ASP A 272 22.43 14.63 -15.49
N GLU A 273 22.21 15.94 -15.59
CA GLU A 273 22.45 16.90 -14.50
C GLU A 273 21.59 16.67 -13.25
N PHE A 274 20.51 15.87 -13.35
CA PHE A 274 19.69 15.48 -12.20
C PHE A 274 20.26 14.28 -11.45
N LEU A 275 21.25 13.59 -12.02
CA LEU A 275 21.94 12.44 -11.43
C LEU A 275 23.30 12.86 -10.87
N ASN A 276 23.68 12.31 -9.71
CA ASN A 276 25.03 12.52 -9.19
C ASN A 276 26.09 11.76 -10.02
N ALA A 277 27.37 12.12 -9.85
CA ALA A 277 28.48 11.54 -10.61
C ALA A 277 28.60 10.00 -10.43
N GLU A 278 28.15 9.46 -9.30
CA GLU A 278 28.18 8.03 -8.98
C GLU A 278 26.97 7.24 -9.53
N GLY A 279 25.95 7.90 -10.08
CA GLY A 279 24.78 7.26 -10.71
C GLY A 279 23.82 6.56 -9.74
N ASN A 280 23.90 6.85 -8.44
CA ASN A 280 23.12 6.20 -7.39
C ASN A 280 22.31 7.18 -6.53
N ASN A 281 22.23 8.45 -6.94
CA ASN A 281 21.51 9.50 -6.25
C ASN A 281 21.14 10.65 -7.21
N VAL A 282 20.42 11.65 -6.70
CA VAL A 282 20.01 12.86 -7.44
C VAL A 282 20.75 14.11 -6.96
N THR A 283 20.88 15.11 -7.84
CA THR A 283 21.55 16.39 -7.52
C THR A 283 20.59 17.42 -6.93
N GLN A 284 21.15 18.56 -6.49
CA GLN A 284 20.35 19.72 -6.07
C GLN A 284 19.45 20.25 -7.20
N ALA A 285 19.87 20.14 -8.47
CA ALA A 285 19.08 20.56 -9.61
C ALA A 285 17.75 19.80 -9.73
N PHE A 286 17.75 18.49 -9.45
CA PHE A 286 16.51 17.69 -9.36
C PHE A 286 15.62 18.15 -8.20
N LEU A 287 16.21 18.43 -7.04
CA LEU A 287 15.47 18.87 -5.86
C LEU A 287 14.80 20.23 -6.09
N ASP A 288 15.50 21.16 -6.73
CA ASP A 288 14.97 22.48 -7.08
C ASP A 288 13.86 22.38 -8.15
N TYR A 289 13.94 21.39 -9.05
CA TYR A 289 12.89 21.08 -10.01
C TYR A 289 11.61 20.53 -9.35
N ALA A 290 11.75 19.51 -8.50
CA ALA A 290 10.63 18.74 -7.97
C ALA A 290 9.93 19.40 -6.78
N ARG A 291 10.67 20.11 -5.92
CA ARG A 291 10.15 20.72 -4.67
C ARG A 291 8.93 21.63 -4.86
N PRO A 292 8.89 22.56 -5.83
CA PRO A 292 7.70 23.40 -6.00
C PRO A 292 6.47 22.62 -6.52
N LEU A 293 6.65 21.46 -7.17
CA LEU A 293 5.55 20.68 -7.77
C LEU A 293 4.70 19.93 -6.74
N ILE A 294 5.26 19.65 -5.56
CA ILE A 294 4.54 18.92 -4.50
C ILE A 294 3.72 19.84 -3.59
N GLY A 295 3.74 21.17 -3.84
CA GLY A 295 3.06 22.16 -3.02
C GLY A 295 3.83 22.55 -1.75
N PRO A 296 3.13 22.91 -0.65
CA PRO A 296 3.77 23.26 0.62
C PRO A 296 4.75 22.17 1.11
N PRO A 297 5.71 22.51 1.97
CA PRO A 297 6.58 21.53 2.58
C PRO A 297 5.78 20.39 3.21
N LEU A 298 6.27 19.16 3.06
CA LEU A 298 5.70 17.99 3.73
C LEU A 298 5.52 18.27 5.23
N PRO A 299 4.48 17.70 5.87
CA PRO A 299 4.24 17.92 7.29
C PRO A 299 5.53 17.72 8.09
N PRO A 300 5.89 18.67 8.97
CA PRO A 300 7.13 18.58 9.71
C PRO A 300 7.09 17.32 10.58
N VAL A 301 7.98 16.39 10.28
CA VAL A 301 8.23 15.25 11.16
C VAL A 301 9.23 15.70 12.22
N ALA A 302 8.83 15.61 13.49
CA ALA A 302 9.74 15.86 14.59
C ALA A 302 10.92 14.88 14.49
N ARG A 303 12.12 15.42 14.25
CA ARG A 303 13.35 14.66 14.36
C ARG A 303 13.91 14.84 15.76
N LEU A 304 13.86 13.78 16.56
CA LEU A 304 14.51 13.78 17.86
C LEU A 304 16.02 13.87 17.64
N LYS A 305 16.66 14.87 18.26
CA LYS A 305 18.11 14.89 18.37
C LYS A 305 18.53 13.67 19.20
N LYS A 306 19.27 12.74 18.58
CA LYS A 306 19.78 11.55 19.25
C LYS A 306 20.94 11.95 20.18
N TYR A 307 20.61 12.25 21.43
CA TYR A 307 21.62 12.40 22.47
C TYR A 307 22.03 11.01 22.97
N MET A 308 23.23 10.60 22.59
CA MET A 308 23.77 9.32 23.02
C MET A 308 24.19 9.40 24.50
N VAL A 309 23.76 8.44 25.31
CA VAL A 309 24.19 8.31 26.70
C VAL A 309 25.48 7.50 26.73
N ALA A 310 26.45 7.91 27.53
CA ALA A 310 27.70 7.17 27.71
C ALA A 310 27.43 5.74 28.18
N LYS A 311 28.17 4.76 27.64
CA LYS A 311 28.08 3.37 28.07
C LYS A 311 28.52 3.25 29.53
N LYS A 312 27.70 2.61 30.36
CA LYS A 312 28.01 2.32 31.76
C LYS A 312 28.21 0.81 32.04
N ALA A 313 27.94 -0.03 31.05
CA ALA A 313 28.11 -1.49 31.04
C ALA A 313 28.18 -2.00 29.60
#